data_AF-A0A0D1D720-F1
#
_entry.id   AF-A0A0D1D720-F1
#
_cell.length_a   1.000
_cell.length_b   1.000
_cell.length_c   1.000
_cell.angle_alpha   90.00
_cell.angle_beta   90.00
_cell.angle_gamma   90.00
#
_symmetry.space_group_name_H-M   'P 1'
#
loop_
_entity.id
_entity.type
_entity.pdbx_description
1 polymer ?
#
loop_
_entity_poly.entity_id
_entity_poly.type
_entity_poly.pdbx_seq_one_letter_code
_entity_poly.pdbx_strand_id
1 'polypeptide(L)'
;MTKFINPGLAPTSRRNILRGSVLAGAAAVTGGAAFSMPKRAPVPRDPLPETLHRVADPETAQAAPPADLSGYTRIKQELVAPPFAPEHEQVATGGPKIIEVTMDTTEQLMVVDEDTGASVWALTYNGSVPGPLIICHEGDMVELTLRNPHDSMMEHNIDFHASTGALGGGGLTHVYPGEEVVLRWKATKPGVFTYHCAPGGAMIPYHVCHGMNGALMVLPRDGLKDADGNPLHYDSITYFGEQDYYLPRDENGDFKTYDAAGDDYADSLDAMRTLVPTHQVFNGAVGALTGDGALRAKVGETVLMVHNSCNVDSRPHLIGGHGDYVWESSFTDPPLTGMETWFVRGGGGAAAMYTFQQPGVYAYVNHNLIIGALLGATAHFVVDGDWNNELMEQVVAPRPFEA
;
A
#
# COMPACT_ATOMS: atom_id res chain seq x y z
N MET A 1 19.51 15.72 -12.54
CA MET A 1 18.23 16.01 -13.24
C MET A 1 17.74 14.74 -13.91
N THR A 2 17.05 13.91 -13.14
CA THR A 2 16.21 12.82 -13.62
C THR A 2 14.96 12.92 -12.78
N LYS A 3 14.12 13.91 -13.13
CA LYS A 3 12.76 13.98 -12.62
C LYS A 3 12.04 12.77 -13.20
N PHE A 4 11.86 11.72 -12.41
CA PHE A 4 10.86 10.69 -12.68
C PHE A 4 9.49 11.32 -12.45
N ILE A 5 9.08 12.20 -13.36
CA ILE A 5 7.67 12.45 -13.59
C ILE A 5 7.20 11.17 -14.24
N ASN A 6 6.35 10.40 -13.57
CA ASN A 6 5.68 9.26 -14.17
C ASN A 6 4.83 9.79 -15.34
N PRO A 7 5.27 9.68 -16.61
CA PRO A 7 4.57 10.31 -17.73
C PRO A 7 3.34 9.48 -18.15
N GLY A 8 3.06 8.39 -17.43
CA GLY A 8 2.07 7.38 -17.77
C GLY A 8 0.77 7.41 -16.95
N LEU A 9 0.55 8.40 -16.08
CA LEU A 9 -0.78 8.61 -15.51
C LEU A 9 -1.69 9.18 -16.60
N ALA A 10 -2.25 8.26 -17.41
CA ALA A 10 -3.36 8.57 -18.29
C ALA A 10 -4.55 9.04 -17.41
N PRO A 11 -5.36 9.99 -17.90
CA PRO A 11 -6.50 10.48 -17.13
C PRO A 11 -7.49 9.33 -16.85
N THR A 12 -7.68 8.98 -15.57
CA THR A 12 -8.55 7.89 -15.13
C THR A 12 -9.71 8.40 -14.27
N SER A 13 -10.94 8.10 -14.70
CA SER A 13 -12.20 8.45 -14.01
C SER A 13 -12.91 7.20 -13.46
N ARG A 14 -13.85 7.38 -12.52
CA ARG A 14 -14.77 6.33 -12.02
C ARG A 14 -15.57 5.66 -13.14
N ARG A 15 -15.71 6.31 -14.30
CA ARG A 15 -16.29 5.71 -15.51
C ARG A 15 -15.50 4.48 -16.00
N ASN A 16 -14.19 4.39 -15.75
CA ASN A 16 -13.38 3.23 -16.10
C ASN A 16 -13.58 2.06 -15.13
N ILE A 17 -13.82 2.34 -13.85
CA ILE A 17 -14.21 1.33 -12.84
C ILE A 17 -15.55 0.69 -13.25
N LEU A 18 -16.53 1.51 -13.65
CA LEU A 18 -17.86 1.05 -14.06
C LEU A 18 -17.88 0.31 -15.41
N ARG A 19 -16.97 0.63 -16.34
CA ARG A 19 -16.89 -0.05 -17.65
C ARG A 19 -16.32 -1.47 -17.57
N GLY A 20 -15.44 -1.75 -16.60
CA GLY A 20 -14.93 -3.10 -16.33
C GLY A 20 -15.91 -3.99 -15.55
N SER A 21 -16.94 -3.40 -14.94
CA SER A 21 -17.91 -4.06 -14.05
C SER A 21 -19.32 -4.18 -14.65
N VAL A 22 -19.49 -3.96 -15.97
CA VAL A 22 -20.77 -4.21 -16.67
C VAL A 22 -21.00 -5.71 -16.89
N LEU A 23 -21.12 -6.45 -15.80
CA LEU A 23 -21.84 -7.72 -15.71
C LEU A 23 -22.31 -7.98 -14.27
N ALA A 24 -22.82 -6.93 -13.61
CA ALA A 24 -23.63 -7.09 -12.41
C ALA A 24 -24.73 -6.00 -12.34
N GLY A 25 -25.95 -6.37 -12.73
CA GLY A 25 -27.22 -5.81 -12.27
C GLY A 25 -27.46 -4.30 -12.44
N ALA A 26 -28.11 -3.92 -13.54
CA ALA A 26 -28.79 -2.63 -13.66
C ALA A 26 -30.08 -2.62 -12.81
N ALA A 27 -30.26 -1.60 -11.96
CA ALA A 27 -31.58 -1.21 -11.45
C ALA A 27 -31.70 0.32 -11.44
N ALA A 28 -32.86 0.79 -11.90
CA ALA A 28 -33.15 2.15 -12.30
C ALA A 28 -33.22 3.15 -11.13
N VAL A 29 -32.74 4.36 -11.41
CA VAL A 29 -32.92 5.57 -10.59
C VAL A 29 -34.31 6.16 -10.83
N THR A 30 -35.07 6.42 -9.76
CA THR A 30 -36.02 7.54 -9.72
C THR A 30 -36.23 8.02 -8.27
N GLY A 31 -36.11 9.32 -8.05
CA GLY A 31 -36.77 10.02 -6.94
C GLY A 31 -35.84 10.79 -6.00
N GLY A 32 -35.65 12.08 -6.29
CA GLY A 32 -35.01 13.02 -5.37
C GLY A 32 -35.94 13.44 -4.23
N ALA A 33 -35.38 13.49 -3.02
CA ALA A 33 -35.90 14.28 -1.90
C ALA A 33 -34.69 14.84 -1.13
N ALA A 34 -34.59 16.16 -1.06
CA ALA A 34 -33.57 16.85 -0.29
C ALA A 34 -33.88 16.70 1.21
N PHE A 35 -33.03 15.97 1.95
CA PHE A 35 -33.03 15.96 3.40
C PHE A 35 -31.88 16.84 3.90
N SER A 36 -32.21 17.86 4.70
CA SER A 36 -31.23 18.66 5.41
C SER A 36 -30.53 17.80 6.47
N MET A 37 -29.22 17.60 6.35
CA MET A 37 -28.45 16.95 7.41
C MET A 37 -28.27 17.90 8.61
N PRO A 38 -28.37 17.39 9.86
CA PRO A 38 -28.09 18.20 11.03
C PRO A 38 -26.58 18.51 11.12
N LYS A 39 -26.23 19.76 11.45
CA LYS A 39 -24.85 20.17 11.72
C LYS A 39 -24.27 19.31 12.85
N ARG A 40 -23.18 18.58 12.59
CA ARG A 40 -22.40 17.87 13.60
C ARG A 40 -21.77 18.88 14.57
N ALA A 41 -21.90 18.63 15.87
CA ALA A 41 -21.23 19.42 16.89
C ALA A 41 -19.70 19.18 16.82
N PRO A 42 -18.86 20.18 17.16
CA PRO A 42 -17.41 20.01 17.19
C PRO A 42 -17.02 18.96 18.24
N VAL A 43 -16.09 18.08 17.87
CA VAL A 43 -15.46 17.13 18.81
C VAL A 43 -14.57 17.93 19.78
N PRO A 44 -14.60 17.69 21.10
CA PRO A 44 -13.74 18.37 22.06
C PRO A 44 -12.25 18.15 21.72
N ARG A 45 -11.47 19.25 21.73
CA ARG A 45 -10.01 19.22 21.58
C ARG A 45 -9.37 19.06 22.95
N ASP A 46 -9.16 17.82 23.39
CA ASP A 46 -8.30 17.59 24.55
C ASP A 46 -6.83 17.74 24.13
N PRO A 47 -5.99 18.47 24.88
CA PRO A 47 -4.56 18.55 24.61
C PRO A 47 -3.92 17.17 24.79
N LEU A 48 -3.07 16.77 23.84
CA LEU A 48 -2.26 15.56 23.95
C LEU A 48 -1.30 15.68 25.15
N PRO A 49 -1.09 14.64 25.97
CA PRO A 49 -0.14 14.68 27.06
C PRO A 49 1.30 14.82 26.54
N GLU A 50 2.03 15.86 26.96
CA GLU A 50 3.45 16.09 26.61
C GLU A 50 4.43 15.05 27.20
N THR A 51 3.97 14.19 28.11
CA THR A 51 4.85 13.42 28.98
C THR A 51 4.95 11.95 28.58
N LEU A 52 5.61 11.63 27.45
CA LEU A 52 6.11 10.27 27.17
C LEU A 52 7.11 10.23 25.99
N HIS A 53 8.15 11.06 26.01
CA HIS A 53 9.24 10.98 25.03
C HIS A 53 10.60 10.80 25.72
N ARG A 54 10.82 9.62 26.32
CA ARG A 54 12.20 9.09 26.40
C ARG A 54 12.42 8.27 25.14
N VAL A 55 12.69 8.94 24.03
CA VAL A 55 13.30 8.28 22.86
C VAL A 55 14.69 7.81 23.29
N ALA A 56 15.13 6.64 22.82
CA ALA A 56 16.46 6.15 23.13
C ALA A 56 17.49 7.22 22.79
N ASP A 57 18.36 7.56 23.75
CA ASP A 57 19.38 8.59 23.59
C ASP A 57 20.33 8.19 22.45
N PRO A 58 20.52 9.01 21.40
CA PRO A 58 21.45 8.74 20.32
C PRO A 58 22.86 8.38 20.81
N GLU A 59 23.27 8.88 22.00
CA GLU A 59 24.55 8.54 22.63
C GLU A 59 24.68 7.04 22.95
N THR A 60 23.58 6.36 23.30
CA THR A 60 23.62 4.91 23.59
C THR A 60 23.82 4.04 22.34
N ALA A 61 23.34 4.51 21.17
CA ALA A 61 23.56 3.81 19.90
C ALA A 61 25.00 3.98 19.39
N GLN A 62 25.61 5.16 19.58
CA GLN A 62 26.98 5.43 19.14
C GLN A 62 28.06 4.72 19.98
N ALA A 63 27.73 4.29 21.20
CA ALA A 63 28.65 3.57 22.08
C ALA A 63 28.76 2.05 21.80
N ALA A 64 27.92 1.50 20.92
CA ALA A 64 27.92 0.07 20.61
C ALA A 64 29.11 -0.33 19.71
N PRO A 65 29.69 -1.54 19.88
CA PRO A 65 30.74 -2.03 19.00
C PRO A 65 30.22 -2.19 17.56
N PRO A 66 31.06 -1.96 16.53
CA PRO A 66 30.67 -2.18 15.14
C PRO A 66 30.20 -3.62 14.89
N ALA A 67 29.17 -3.79 14.06
CA ALA A 67 28.74 -5.10 13.61
C ALA A 67 29.84 -5.77 12.75
N ASP A 68 30.06 -7.08 12.94
CA ASP A 68 30.87 -7.88 12.02
C ASP A 68 30.07 -8.16 10.75
N LEU A 69 30.55 -7.63 9.64
CA LEU A 69 29.93 -7.73 8.31
C LEU A 69 30.77 -8.56 7.34
N SER A 70 31.86 -9.20 7.81
CA SER A 70 32.80 -9.93 6.95
C SER A 70 32.17 -11.07 6.14
N GLY A 71 31.06 -11.61 6.64
CA GLY A 71 30.28 -12.67 5.97
C GLY A 71 29.18 -12.20 5.01
N TYR A 72 28.98 -10.88 4.84
CA TYR A 72 27.90 -10.35 4.01
C TYR A 72 28.41 -9.86 2.65
N THR A 73 27.72 -10.26 1.58
CA THR A 73 27.90 -9.67 0.26
C THR A 73 26.95 -8.48 0.07
N ARG A 74 27.44 -7.37 -0.50
CA ARG A 74 26.60 -6.21 -0.83
C ARG A 74 25.90 -6.39 -2.18
N ILE A 75 24.60 -6.08 -2.22
CA ILE A 75 23.80 -6.01 -3.44
C ILE A 75 23.00 -4.73 -3.42
N LYS A 76 23.10 -3.94 -4.49
CA LYS A 76 22.22 -2.81 -4.70
C LYS A 76 20.90 -3.28 -5.32
N GLN A 77 19.79 -3.00 -4.65
CA GLN A 77 18.45 -3.28 -5.17
C GLN A 77 17.90 -2.00 -5.80
N GLU A 78 17.71 -2.02 -7.12
CA GLU A 78 17.06 -0.93 -7.84
C GLU A 78 15.55 -1.00 -7.59
N LEU A 79 15.03 -0.02 -6.86
CA LEU A 79 13.60 0.07 -6.55
C LEU A 79 12.82 0.49 -7.79
N VAL A 80 11.61 -0.04 -7.94
CA VAL A 80 10.67 0.27 -9.02
C VAL A 80 9.37 0.82 -8.45
N ALA A 81 8.66 1.62 -9.23
CA ALA A 81 7.39 2.18 -8.81
C ALA A 81 6.31 1.08 -8.66
N PRO A 82 5.50 1.11 -7.59
CA PRO A 82 4.33 0.26 -7.45
C PRO A 82 3.34 0.40 -8.63
N PRO A 83 2.65 -0.68 -9.04
CA PRO A 83 2.46 -1.94 -8.31
C PRO A 83 3.54 -3.00 -8.57
N PHE A 84 4.65 -2.64 -9.23
CA PHE A 84 5.72 -3.57 -9.54
C PHE A 84 6.66 -3.80 -8.35
N ALA A 85 7.44 -4.87 -8.43
CA ALA A 85 8.45 -5.24 -7.45
C ALA A 85 9.85 -5.23 -8.07
N PRO A 86 10.91 -4.94 -7.29
CA PRO A 86 12.28 -5.04 -7.77
C PRO A 86 12.64 -6.48 -8.14
N GLU A 87 13.66 -6.66 -8.99
CA GLU A 87 14.21 -7.98 -9.28
C GLU A 87 14.72 -8.66 -7.99
N HIS A 88 14.40 -9.94 -7.83
CA HIS A 88 14.76 -10.73 -6.67
C HIS A 88 14.73 -12.24 -6.97
N GLU A 89 15.33 -13.01 -6.07
CA GLU A 89 15.23 -14.47 -6.06
C GLU A 89 14.18 -14.88 -5.02
N GLN A 90 13.41 -15.94 -5.29
CA GLN A 90 12.45 -16.49 -4.31
C GLN A 90 13.15 -17.37 -3.27
N VAL A 91 14.26 -18.01 -3.66
CA VAL A 91 15.12 -18.83 -2.81
C VAL A 91 16.48 -18.17 -2.76
N ALA A 92 17.00 -17.92 -1.57
CA ALA A 92 18.23 -17.18 -1.38
C ALA A 92 19.43 -17.96 -1.95
N THR A 93 20.18 -17.36 -2.87
CA THR A 93 21.50 -17.87 -3.24
C THR A 93 22.59 -17.40 -2.28
N GLY A 94 23.50 -18.29 -1.89
CA GLY A 94 24.64 -17.95 -1.03
C GLY A 94 24.26 -17.62 0.42
N GLY A 95 25.14 -16.89 1.11
CA GLY A 95 24.92 -16.44 2.49
C GLY A 95 24.05 -15.18 2.59
N PRO A 96 23.80 -14.68 3.82
CA PRO A 96 23.15 -13.39 4.03
C PRO A 96 23.84 -12.23 3.32
N LYS A 97 23.06 -11.25 2.88
CA LYS A 97 23.50 -10.11 2.07
C LYS A 97 23.23 -8.78 2.75
N ILE A 98 23.94 -7.73 2.36
CA ILE A 98 23.55 -6.34 2.64
C ILE A 98 22.81 -5.84 1.40
N ILE A 99 21.50 -5.66 1.52
CA ILE A 99 20.62 -5.11 0.49
C ILE A 99 20.65 -3.59 0.62
N GLU A 100 21.37 -2.95 -0.30
CA GLU A 100 21.52 -1.49 -0.37
C GLU A 100 20.36 -0.91 -1.17
N VAL A 101 19.59 -0.01 -0.54
CA VAL A 101 18.47 0.70 -1.17
C VAL A 101 18.63 2.20 -0.95
N THR A 102 18.17 3.00 -1.91
CA THR A 102 18.14 4.46 -1.79
C THR A 102 16.72 4.96 -2.02
N MET A 103 16.24 5.80 -1.11
CA MET A 103 14.97 6.50 -1.26
C MET A 103 15.15 8.01 -1.14
N ASP A 104 14.53 8.72 -2.07
CA ASP A 104 14.36 10.17 -2.02
C ASP A 104 12.95 10.48 -1.54
N THR A 105 12.80 11.35 -0.55
CA THR A 105 11.48 11.88 -0.23
C THR A 105 11.03 12.85 -1.32
N THR A 106 9.73 12.97 -1.51
CA THR A 106 9.16 13.99 -2.42
C THR A 106 7.83 14.46 -1.88
N GLU A 107 7.66 15.78 -1.82
CA GLU A 107 6.41 16.46 -1.50
C GLU A 107 5.80 17.00 -2.79
N GLN A 108 4.62 16.51 -3.18
CA GLN A 108 4.03 16.85 -4.47
C GLN A 108 2.51 16.83 -4.43
N LEU A 109 1.89 17.75 -5.19
CA LEU A 109 0.46 17.73 -5.38
C LEU A 109 0.07 16.54 -6.28
N MET A 110 -0.74 15.63 -5.76
CA MET A 110 -1.30 14.48 -6.48
C MET A 110 -2.81 14.61 -6.57
N VAL A 111 -3.35 14.30 -7.75
CA VAL A 111 -4.80 14.12 -7.93
C VAL A 111 -5.18 12.74 -7.39
N VAL A 112 -6.13 12.71 -6.46
CA VAL A 112 -6.65 11.48 -5.84
C VAL A 112 -7.87 10.96 -6.59
N ASP A 113 -8.77 11.87 -7.02
CA ASP A 113 -9.97 11.53 -7.77
C ASP A 113 -10.29 12.63 -8.79
N GLU A 114 -10.06 12.34 -10.07
CA GLU A 114 -10.30 13.28 -11.16
C GLU A 114 -11.76 13.72 -11.27
N ASP A 115 -12.71 12.83 -10.98
CA ASP A 115 -14.13 13.12 -11.15
C ASP A 115 -14.65 14.13 -10.12
N THR A 116 -13.99 14.21 -8.97
CA THR A 116 -14.35 15.15 -7.89
C THR A 116 -13.37 16.31 -7.76
N GLY A 117 -12.27 16.31 -8.52
CA GLY A 117 -11.18 17.27 -8.39
C GLY A 117 -10.39 17.14 -7.08
N ALA A 118 -10.54 16.02 -6.38
CA ALA A 118 -9.85 15.79 -5.12
C ALA A 118 -8.34 15.67 -5.33
N SER A 119 -7.57 16.42 -4.56
CA SER A 119 -6.11 16.40 -4.58
C SER A 119 -5.52 16.43 -3.17
N VAL A 120 -4.29 15.98 -3.03
CA VAL A 120 -3.54 15.99 -1.78
C VAL A 120 -2.10 16.41 -2.03
N TRP A 121 -1.50 17.17 -1.12
CA TRP A 121 -0.05 17.30 -1.05
C TRP A 121 0.52 16.01 -0.48
N ALA A 122 0.85 15.08 -1.37
CA ALA A 122 1.36 13.78 -1.02
C ALA A 122 2.80 13.89 -0.51
N LEU A 123 3.07 13.22 0.61
CA LEU A 123 4.41 13.03 1.14
C LEU A 123 4.81 11.60 0.78
N THR A 124 5.86 11.44 0.00
CA THR A 124 6.14 10.15 -0.67
C THR A 124 7.58 9.70 -0.44
N TYR A 125 7.78 8.38 -0.50
CA TYR A 125 9.09 7.80 -0.74
C TYR A 125 9.19 7.46 -2.23
N ASN A 126 10.20 7.96 -2.93
CA ASN A 126 10.42 7.82 -4.38
C ASN A 126 9.27 8.32 -5.27
N GLY A 127 8.53 9.35 -4.83
CA GLY A 127 7.54 10.03 -5.68
C GLY A 127 6.25 9.24 -5.94
N SER A 128 6.01 8.13 -5.22
CA SER A 128 4.82 7.30 -5.39
C SER A 128 4.06 7.09 -4.07
N VAL A 129 2.75 6.84 -4.17
CA VAL A 129 1.91 6.34 -3.08
C VAL A 129 1.32 5.00 -3.53
N PRO A 130 1.66 3.87 -2.87
CA PRO A 130 2.63 3.76 -1.78
C PRO A 130 4.07 4.00 -2.26
N GLY A 131 5.01 4.08 -1.31
CA GLY A 131 6.43 3.94 -1.62
C GLY A 131 6.78 2.52 -2.15
N PRO A 132 7.94 2.34 -2.81
CA PRO A 132 8.34 1.08 -3.43
C PRO A 132 8.42 -0.13 -2.49
N LEU A 133 8.11 -1.33 -3.01
CA LEU A 133 8.35 -2.57 -2.28
C LEU A 133 9.86 -2.83 -2.16
N ILE A 134 10.35 -3.06 -0.94
CA ILE A 134 11.69 -3.60 -0.69
C ILE A 134 11.58 -5.11 -0.51
N ILE A 135 12.49 -5.90 -1.11
CA ILE A 135 12.51 -7.36 -0.95
C ILE A 135 13.88 -7.81 -0.46
N CYS A 136 13.94 -8.55 0.64
CA CYS A 136 15.15 -9.19 1.15
C CYS A 136 14.84 -10.60 1.67
N HIS A 137 15.87 -11.35 2.07
CA HIS A 137 15.69 -12.64 2.73
C HIS A 137 15.95 -12.54 4.24
N GLU A 138 15.39 -13.49 4.97
CA GLU A 138 15.71 -13.66 6.39
C GLU A 138 17.22 -13.80 6.61
N GLY A 139 17.72 -13.02 7.56
CA GLY A 139 19.13 -12.91 7.91
C GLY A 139 19.88 -11.82 7.16
N ASP A 140 19.35 -11.30 6.05
CA ASP A 140 19.95 -10.17 5.34
C ASP A 140 19.95 -8.90 6.20
N MET A 141 20.86 -7.99 5.86
CA MET A 141 20.84 -6.60 6.33
C MET A 141 20.17 -5.74 5.27
N VAL A 142 19.26 -4.87 5.67
CA VAL A 142 18.77 -3.78 4.81
C VAL A 142 19.54 -2.52 5.18
N GLU A 143 20.20 -1.91 4.20
CA GLU A 143 20.95 -0.65 4.34
C GLU A 143 20.30 0.41 3.46
N LEU A 144 19.49 1.26 4.08
CA LEU A 144 18.76 2.35 3.42
C LEU A 144 19.56 3.64 3.50
N THR A 145 19.80 4.27 2.35
CA THR A 145 20.08 5.70 2.26
C THR A 145 18.77 6.46 2.05
N LEU A 146 18.34 7.24 3.03
CA LEU A 146 17.18 8.12 2.94
C LEU A 146 17.65 9.56 2.77
N ARG A 147 17.16 10.25 1.73
CA ARG A 147 17.52 11.63 1.44
C ARG A 147 16.28 12.51 1.42
N ASN A 148 16.38 13.67 2.07
CA ASN A 148 15.34 14.68 2.04
C ASN A 148 15.82 15.87 1.20
N PRO A 149 15.30 16.09 -0.02
CA PRO A 149 15.73 17.18 -0.89
C PRO A 149 15.60 18.58 -0.25
N HIS A 150 16.39 19.54 -0.76
CA HIS A 150 16.40 20.93 -0.25
C HIS A 150 15.09 21.69 -0.48
N ASP A 151 14.28 21.25 -1.45
CA ASP A 151 13.00 21.85 -1.80
C ASP A 151 11.81 21.27 -1.02
N SER A 152 12.04 20.32 -0.11
CA SER A 152 11.03 19.85 0.85
C SER A 152 10.71 20.90 1.90
N MET A 153 9.49 20.88 2.40
CA MET A 153 9.00 21.75 3.47
C MET A 153 9.12 21.11 4.85
N MET A 154 9.14 19.78 4.93
CA MET A 154 9.05 19.03 6.17
C MET A 154 10.29 18.20 6.47
N GLU A 155 10.47 17.94 7.75
CA GLU A 155 11.33 16.87 8.25
C GLU A 155 10.66 15.51 7.99
N HIS A 156 11.47 14.52 7.64
CA HIS A 156 11.03 13.15 7.46
C HIS A 156 11.92 12.16 8.21
N ASN A 157 11.41 10.96 8.45
CA ASN A 157 12.17 9.82 8.93
C ASN A 157 11.53 8.53 8.39
N ILE A 158 11.95 7.36 8.88
CA ILE A 158 11.34 6.09 8.48
C ILE A 158 11.35 5.08 9.63
N ASP A 159 10.20 4.47 9.87
CA ASP A 159 9.97 3.35 10.77
C ASP A 159 9.74 2.08 9.92
N PHE A 160 10.60 1.08 10.09
CA PHE A 160 10.44 -0.26 9.54
C PHE A 160 9.88 -1.19 10.61
N HIS A 161 8.66 -1.70 10.40
CA HIS A 161 8.05 -2.67 11.32
C HIS A 161 8.80 -4.01 11.36
N ALA A 162 9.57 -4.31 10.31
CA ALA A 162 10.45 -5.48 10.24
C ALA A 162 11.73 -5.37 11.10
N SER A 163 12.09 -4.15 11.54
CA SER A 163 13.34 -3.88 12.26
C SER A 163 13.16 -4.00 13.79
N THR A 164 14.21 -3.76 14.57
CA THR A 164 14.13 -3.84 16.04
C THR A 164 14.92 -2.73 16.72
N GLY A 165 14.25 -1.98 17.60
CA GLY A 165 14.83 -0.87 18.37
C GLY A 165 14.61 0.50 17.73
N ALA A 166 14.84 1.55 18.52
CA ALA A 166 14.77 2.95 18.10
C ALA A 166 13.52 3.34 17.28
N LEU A 167 12.34 2.83 17.68
CA LEU A 167 11.07 3.07 16.98
C LEU A 167 11.13 2.62 15.51
N GLY A 168 11.60 1.40 15.29
CA GLY A 168 11.77 0.82 13.95
C GLY A 168 12.81 1.54 13.07
N GLY A 169 13.70 2.34 13.68
CA GLY A 169 14.63 3.21 12.98
C GLY A 169 14.20 4.68 12.90
N GLY A 170 12.94 5.00 13.21
CA GLY A 170 12.42 6.36 13.15
C GLY A 170 13.21 7.33 14.02
N GLY A 171 13.59 6.91 15.23
CA GLY A 171 14.39 7.71 16.15
C GLY A 171 15.85 7.95 15.72
N LEU A 172 16.33 7.27 14.66
CA LEU A 172 17.69 7.39 14.13
C LEU A 172 17.73 8.02 12.73
N THR A 173 16.59 8.31 12.13
CA THR A 173 16.49 8.66 10.70
C THR A 173 15.81 10.00 10.42
N HIS A 174 15.72 10.85 11.44
CA HIS A 174 15.30 12.24 11.27
C HIS A 174 16.22 12.97 10.28
N VAL A 175 15.66 13.40 9.15
CA VAL A 175 16.31 14.14 8.06
C VAL A 175 15.52 15.40 7.72
N TYR A 176 16.13 16.56 7.97
CA TYR A 176 15.60 17.86 7.54
C TYR A 176 15.86 18.09 6.04
N PRO A 177 15.18 19.06 5.40
CA PRO A 177 15.43 19.40 4.01
C PRO A 177 16.92 19.69 3.74
N GLY A 178 17.52 18.98 2.78
CA GLY A 178 18.93 19.02 2.46
C GLY A 178 19.81 17.99 3.17
N GLU A 179 19.24 17.12 4.00
CA GLU A 179 19.97 16.10 4.76
C GLU A 179 19.78 14.69 4.20
N GLU A 180 20.72 13.81 4.56
CA GLU A 180 20.63 12.38 4.30
C GLU A 180 21.05 11.57 5.53
N VAL A 181 20.53 10.36 5.62
CA VAL A 181 20.91 9.38 6.64
C VAL A 181 21.05 8.00 6.02
N VAL A 182 21.96 7.20 6.57
CA VAL A 182 22.09 5.77 6.23
C VAL A 182 21.75 4.92 7.45
N LEU A 183 20.66 4.15 7.35
CA LEU A 183 20.23 3.21 8.38
C LEU A 183 20.50 1.78 7.94
N ARG A 184 21.08 0.97 8.82
CA ARG A 184 21.22 -0.47 8.60
C ARG A 184 20.58 -1.27 9.73
N TRP A 185 19.80 -2.29 9.38
CA TRP A 185 19.17 -3.20 10.32
C TRP A 185 19.07 -4.61 9.74
N LYS A 186 18.92 -5.62 10.61
CA LYS A 186 18.87 -7.03 10.22
C LYS A 186 17.42 -7.51 10.08
N ALA A 187 17.07 -8.11 8.94
CA ALA A 187 15.77 -8.74 8.71
C ALA A 187 15.73 -10.09 9.42
N THR A 188 15.11 -10.14 10.61
CA THR A 188 15.12 -11.34 11.47
C THR A 188 13.81 -12.12 11.47
N LYS A 189 12.82 -11.68 10.71
CA LYS A 189 11.45 -12.25 10.71
C LYS A 189 10.90 -12.29 9.29
N PRO A 190 10.56 -13.47 8.75
CA PRO A 190 9.90 -13.59 7.46
C PRO A 190 8.45 -13.08 7.47
N GLY A 191 8.04 -12.37 6.43
CA GLY A 191 6.70 -11.81 6.28
C GLY A 191 6.66 -10.54 5.43
N VAL A 192 5.47 -9.94 5.33
CA VAL A 192 5.27 -8.61 4.74
C VAL A 192 5.05 -7.62 5.87
N PHE A 193 5.82 -6.53 5.87
CA PHE A 193 5.84 -5.52 6.92
C PHE A 193 5.64 -4.15 6.32
N THR A 194 4.88 -3.31 7.01
CA THR A 194 4.80 -1.89 6.67
C THR A 194 6.13 -1.19 6.98
N TYR A 195 6.44 -0.18 6.19
CA TYR A 195 7.32 0.91 6.62
C TYR A 195 6.60 2.23 6.42
N HIS A 196 6.84 3.21 7.28
CA HIS A 196 6.20 4.52 7.16
C HIS A 196 6.98 5.64 7.85
N CYS A 197 6.66 6.89 7.52
CA CYS A 197 7.20 8.04 8.22
C CYS A 197 6.57 8.18 9.61
N ALA A 198 7.35 8.58 10.61
CA ALA A 198 6.91 8.78 11.99
C ALA A 198 7.71 9.91 12.70
N PRO A 199 7.62 11.18 12.25
CA PRO A 199 8.47 12.26 12.76
C PRO A 199 8.11 12.70 14.20
N GLY A 200 6.97 12.24 14.73
CA GLY A 200 6.55 12.47 16.12
C GLY A 200 5.18 13.15 16.25
N GLY A 201 4.51 12.94 17.39
CA GLY A 201 3.24 13.59 17.71
C GLY A 201 2.14 13.38 16.65
N ALA A 202 1.34 14.42 16.41
CA ALA A 202 0.27 14.40 15.42
C ALA A 202 0.78 14.43 13.96
N MET A 203 2.08 14.65 13.74
CA MET A 203 2.69 14.55 12.41
C MET A 203 2.82 13.10 11.94
N ILE A 204 2.80 12.10 12.84
CA ILE A 204 2.81 10.68 12.44
C ILE A 204 1.58 10.34 11.57
N PRO A 205 0.33 10.47 12.05
CA PRO A 205 -0.83 10.16 11.21
C PRO A 205 -0.96 11.11 10.02
N TYR A 206 -0.55 12.38 10.14
CA TYR A 206 -0.55 13.31 9.01
C TYR A 206 0.35 12.81 7.86
N HIS A 207 1.59 12.43 8.13
CA HIS A 207 2.48 11.92 7.09
C HIS A 207 1.98 10.60 6.49
N VAL A 208 1.51 9.68 7.34
CA VAL A 208 0.99 8.38 6.89
C VAL A 208 -0.24 8.56 5.99
N CYS A 209 -1.21 9.38 6.41
CA CYS A 209 -2.45 9.62 5.65
C CYS A 209 -2.22 10.50 4.41
N HIS A 210 -1.06 11.14 4.28
CA HIS A 210 -0.62 11.85 3.07
C HIS A 210 0.18 10.96 2.11
N GLY A 211 0.25 9.64 2.36
CA GLY A 211 0.85 8.68 1.43
C GLY A 211 2.26 8.20 1.81
N MET A 212 2.82 8.64 2.95
CA MET A 212 4.23 8.38 3.28
C MET A 212 4.42 7.03 3.97
N ASN A 213 4.03 5.98 3.27
CA ASN A 213 4.14 4.59 3.70
C ASN A 213 4.38 3.65 2.51
N GLY A 214 4.89 2.47 2.79
CA GLY A 214 5.06 1.40 1.83
C GLY A 214 5.21 0.05 2.53
N ALA A 215 5.77 -0.93 1.83
CA ALA A 215 5.91 -2.28 2.34
C ALA A 215 7.30 -2.85 2.08
N LEU A 216 7.70 -3.78 2.94
CA LEU A 216 8.90 -4.58 2.82
C LEU A 216 8.55 -6.05 2.97
N MET A 217 9.06 -6.88 2.07
CA MET A 217 8.87 -8.32 2.11
C MET A 217 10.19 -9.02 2.50
N VAL A 218 10.17 -9.73 3.62
CA VAL A 218 11.26 -10.60 4.07
C VAL A 218 10.90 -12.04 3.69
N LEU A 219 11.51 -12.58 2.65
CA LEU A 219 11.31 -13.97 2.24
C LEU A 219 12.07 -14.93 3.17
N PRO A 220 11.51 -16.12 3.49
CA PRO A 220 12.29 -17.22 4.05
C PRO A 220 13.43 -17.58 3.09
N ARG A 221 14.59 -17.99 3.63
CA ARG A 221 15.77 -18.28 2.80
C ARG A 221 15.55 -19.38 1.76
N ASP A 222 14.67 -20.33 2.06
CA ASP A 222 14.32 -21.45 1.20
C ASP A 222 12.97 -21.28 0.49
N GLY A 223 12.47 -20.05 0.41
CA GLY A 223 11.25 -19.69 -0.30
C GLY A 223 9.96 -19.90 0.49
N LEU A 224 8.83 -19.56 -0.13
CA LEU A 224 7.51 -19.76 0.46
C LEU A 224 7.14 -21.25 0.45
N LYS A 225 6.33 -21.66 1.42
CA LYS A 225 5.91 -23.06 1.58
C LYS A 225 4.46 -23.19 2.01
N ASP A 226 3.85 -24.31 1.67
CA ASP A 226 2.55 -24.70 2.21
C ASP A 226 2.67 -25.28 3.64
N ALA A 227 1.54 -25.70 4.19
CA ALA A 227 1.46 -26.28 5.54
C ALA A 227 2.25 -27.60 5.71
N ASP A 228 2.46 -28.34 4.62
CA ASP A 228 3.19 -29.60 4.59
C ASP A 228 4.70 -29.39 4.33
N GLY A 229 5.12 -28.13 4.12
CA GLY A 229 6.49 -27.74 3.83
C GLY A 229 6.89 -27.91 2.36
N ASN A 230 5.93 -28.13 1.46
CA ASN A 230 6.21 -28.16 0.02
C ASN A 230 6.51 -26.75 -0.47
N PRO A 231 7.47 -26.58 -1.41
CA PRO A 231 7.81 -25.27 -1.94
C PRO A 231 6.66 -24.69 -2.78
N LEU A 232 6.39 -23.40 -2.58
CA LEU A 232 5.45 -22.60 -3.36
C LEU A 232 6.23 -21.62 -4.22
N HIS A 233 5.86 -21.55 -5.50
CA HIS A 233 6.47 -20.67 -6.48
C HIS A 233 5.42 -19.80 -7.15
N TYR A 234 5.74 -18.52 -7.36
CA TYR A 234 4.95 -17.60 -8.16
C TYR A 234 5.67 -17.25 -9.47
N ASP A 235 4.92 -17.02 -10.53
CA ASP A 235 5.44 -16.59 -11.83
C ASP A 235 5.61 -15.06 -11.88
N SER A 236 4.71 -14.34 -11.21
CA SER A 236 4.74 -12.88 -11.10
C SER A 236 4.28 -12.39 -9.73
N ILE A 237 4.57 -11.12 -9.44
CA ILE A 237 4.24 -10.46 -8.18
C ILE A 237 3.63 -9.10 -8.47
N THR A 238 2.65 -8.71 -7.66
CA THR A 238 2.07 -7.37 -7.66
C THR A 238 1.97 -6.85 -6.23
N TYR A 239 2.11 -5.54 -6.07
CA TYR A 239 2.07 -4.86 -4.79
C TYR A 239 0.96 -3.80 -4.76
N PHE A 240 -0.02 -4.02 -3.88
CA PHE A 240 -1.11 -3.10 -3.60
C PHE A 240 -0.84 -2.35 -2.30
N GLY A 241 -0.52 -1.06 -2.38
CA GLY A 241 -0.69 -0.16 -1.25
C GLY A 241 -2.10 0.41 -1.25
N GLU A 242 -2.83 0.18 -0.16
CA GLU A 242 -4.12 0.79 0.10
C GLU A 242 -3.93 2.02 0.98
N GLN A 243 -4.36 3.17 0.48
CA GLN A 243 -4.21 4.46 1.15
C GLN A 243 -5.56 5.05 1.50
N ASP A 244 -5.79 5.33 2.78
CA ASP A 244 -6.91 6.13 3.26
C ASP A 244 -6.53 7.63 3.30
N TYR A 245 -7.36 8.47 2.66
CA TYR A 245 -7.20 9.92 2.62
C TYR A 245 -8.35 10.63 3.35
N TYR A 246 -8.02 11.64 4.15
CA TYR A 246 -8.96 12.46 4.91
C TYR A 246 -8.92 13.90 4.40
N LEU A 247 -9.43 14.11 3.19
CA LEU A 247 -9.31 15.40 2.50
C LEU A 247 -10.34 16.40 3.07
N PRO A 248 -9.89 17.60 3.52
CA PRO A 248 -10.78 18.64 4.00
C PRO A 248 -11.80 19.10 2.95
N ARG A 249 -12.98 19.48 3.42
CA ARG A 249 -14.05 20.07 2.59
C ARG A 249 -14.45 21.45 3.09
N ASP A 250 -14.90 22.29 2.17
CA ASP A 250 -15.45 23.60 2.49
C ASP A 250 -16.91 23.52 2.98
N GLU A 251 -17.54 24.67 3.22
CA GLU A 251 -18.93 24.73 3.69
C GLU A 251 -19.96 24.24 2.66
N ASN A 252 -19.60 24.21 1.38
CA ASN A 252 -20.44 23.72 0.28
C ASN A 252 -20.28 22.21 0.06
N GLY A 253 -19.26 21.60 0.68
CA GLY A 253 -18.94 20.18 0.55
C GLY A 253 -17.92 19.87 -0.53
N ASP A 254 -17.31 20.89 -1.14
CA ASP A 254 -16.25 20.75 -2.14
C ASP A 254 -14.90 20.51 -1.46
N PHE A 255 -14.00 19.75 -2.11
CA PHE A 255 -12.65 19.52 -1.58
C PHE A 255 -11.81 20.80 -1.63
N LYS A 256 -11.10 21.10 -0.54
CA LYS A 256 -10.21 22.25 -0.46
C LYS A 256 -8.88 21.97 -1.15
N THR A 257 -8.28 23.00 -1.72
CA THR A 257 -6.92 22.99 -2.27
C THR A 257 -6.01 23.91 -1.46
N TYR A 258 -4.72 23.60 -1.44
CA TYR A 258 -3.72 24.30 -0.64
C TYR A 258 -2.46 24.54 -1.48
N ASP A 259 -1.69 25.58 -1.15
CA ASP A 259 -0.57 26.04 -2.00
C ASP A 259 0.71 25.22 -1.78
N ALA A 260 0.93 24.71 -0.57
CA ALA A 260 2.08 23.87 -0.23
C ALA A 260 1.72 22.75 0.76
N ALA A 261 2.61 21.76 0.89
CA ALA A 261 2.53 20.76 1.93
C ALA A 261 2.55 21.42 3.32
N GLY A 262 1.63 21.01 4.20
CA GLY A 262 1.51 21.53 5.57
C GLY A 262 0.51 22.66 5.73
N ASP A 263 0.13 23.35 4.66
CA ASP A 263 -0.89 24.42 4.71
C ASP A 263 -2.26 23.89 5.14
N ASP A 264 -2.53 22.62 4.91
CA ASP A 264 -3.77 21.92 5.28
C ASP A 264 -3.73 21.28 6.66
N TYR A 265 -2.61 21.35 7.39
CA TYR A 265 -2.37 20.56 8.59
C TYR A 265 -3.52 20.59 9.61
N ALA A 266 -4.00 21.79 9.96
CA ALA A 266 -5.07 21.94 10.95
C ALA A 266 -6.39 21.30 10.48
N ASP A 267 -6.75 21.50 9.21
CA ASP A 267 -7.99 20.97 8.64
C ASP A 267 -7.89 19.44 8.45
N SER A 268 -6.74 18.94 8.02
CA SER A 268 -6.48 17.51 7.84
C SER A 268 -6.49 16.78 9.18
N LEU A 269 -5.98 17.37 10.27
CA LEU A 269 -6.16 16.81 11.61
C LEU A 269 -7.63 16.75 12.04
N ASP A 270 -8.42 17.77 11.75
CA ASP A 270 -9.85 17.77 12.08
C ASP A 270 -10.62 16.75 11.22
N ALA A 271 -10.25 16.57 9.95
CA ALA A 271 -10.81 15.52 9.08
C ALA A 271 -10.42 14.11 9.55
N MET A 272 -9.15 13.87 9.88
CA MET A 272 -8.65 12.58 10.39
C MET A 272 -9.32 12.17 11.71
N ARG A 273 -9.58 13.12 12.62
CA ARG A 273 -10.29 12.85 13.89
C ARG A 273 -11.69 12.26 13.71
N THR A 274 -12.28 12.37 12.52
CA THR A 274 -13.57 11.74 12.23
C THR A 274 -13.48 10.23 12.06
N LEU A 275 -12.28 9.69 11.78
CA LEU A 275 -12.03 8.28 11.45
C LEU A 275 -12.84 7.77 10.25
N VAL A 276 -13.30 8.68 9.39
CA VAL A 276 -14.04 8.36 8.17
C VAL A 276 -13.26 8.90 6.98
N PRO A 277 -12.58 8.02 6.20
CA PRO A 277 -11.83 8.47 5.05
C PRO A 277 -12.76 9.00 3.95
N THR A 278 -12.31 10.04 3.27
CA THR A 278 -12.98 10.58 2.08
C THR A 278 -12.72 9.75 0.84
N HIS A 279 -11.54 9.11 0.77
CA HIS A 279 -11.13 8.19 -0.27
C HIS A 279 -10.31 7.09 0.38
N GLN A 280 -10.38 5.90 -0.21
CA GLN A 280 -9.49 4.81 0.14
C GLN A 280 -9.20 4.07 -1.15
N VAL A 281 -7.94 4.12 -1.60
CA VAL A 281 -7.57 3.87 -3.00
C VAL A 281 -6.35 2.96 -3.09
N PHE A 282 -6.23 2.25 -4.22
CA PHE A 282 -5.00 1.54 -4.56
C PHE A 282 -4.09 2.40 -5.42
N ASN A 283 -2.78 2.34 -5.14
CA ASN A 283 -1.75 3.03 -5.93
C ASN A 283 -1.96 4.55 -6.04
N GLY A 284 -2.47 5.15 -4.96
CA GLY A 284 -2.51 6.60 -4.74
C GLY A 284 -3.70 7.35 -5.34
N ALA A 285 -4.47 6.74 -6.24
CA ALA A 285 -5.61 7.42 -6.87
C ALA A 285 -6.75 6.45 -7.25
N VAL A 286 -7.97 7.00 -7.33
CA VAL A 286 -9.16 6.29 -7.81
C VAL A 286 -8.92 5.81 -9.24
N GLY A 287 -9.00 4.50 -9.45
CA GLY A 287 -8.87 3.90 -10.78
C GLY A 287 -7.44 3.75 -11.30
N ALA A 288 -6.41 4.03 -10.49
CA ALA A 288 -5.00 3.95 -10.89
C ALA A 288 -4.61 2.57 -11.46
N LEU A 289 -5.21 1.49 -10.95
CA LEU A 289 -4.98 0.10 -11.38
C LEU A 289 -6.15 -0.47 -12.20
N THR A 290 -6.84 0.38 -12.97
CA THR A 290 -7.97 -0.02 -13.82
C THR A 290 -7.79 0.52 -15.24
N GLY A 291 -8.60 0.03 -16.19
CA GLY A 291 -8.49 0.46 -17.59
C GLY A 291 -7.11 0.16 -18.16
N ASP A 292 -6.43 1.20 -18.64
CA ASP A 292 -5.07 1.09 -19.18
C ASP A 292 -4.03 0.72 -18.09
N GLY A 293 -4.31 1.05 -16.82
CA GLY A 293 -3.50 0.66 -15.66
C GLY A 293 -3.83 -0.72 -15.09
N ALA A 294 -4.74 -1.49 -15.73
CA ALA A 294 -5.09 -2.83 -15.26
C ALA A 294 -3.90 -3.78 -15.35
N LEU A 295 -3.76 -4.63 -14.33
CA LEU A 295 -2.77 -5.69 -14.26
C LEU A 295 -3.06 -6.76 -15.32
N ARG A 296 -2.03 -7.49 -15.75
CA ARG A 296 -2.13 -8.53 -16.76
C ARG A 296 -1.64 -9.86 -16.19
N ALA A 297 -2.34 -10.93 -16.52
CA ALA A 297 -1.93 -12.29 -16.20
C ALA A 297 -2.46 -13.26 -17.28
N LYS A 298 -2.15 -14.54 -17.16
CA LYS A 298 -2.68 -15.60 -18.03
C LYS A 298 -3.28 -16.73 -17.21
N VAL A 299 -4.23 -17.45 -17.79
CA VAL A 299 -4.69 -18.73 -17.23
C VAL A 299 -3.49 -19.66 -17.07
N GLY A 300 -3.35 -20.24 -15.88
CA GLY A 300 -2.21 -21.06 -15.45
C GLY A 300 -1.08 -20.29 -14.77
N GLU A 301 -1.07 -18.95 -14.82
CA GLU A 301 -0.07 -18.12 -14.14
C GLU A 301 -0.40 -17.97 -12.65
N THR A 302 0.61 -18.16 -11.80
CA THR A 302 0.52 -17.96 -10.35
C THR A 302 1.05 -16.59 -9.97
N VAL A 303 0.20 -15.76 -9.38
CA VAL A 303 0.54 -14.38 -8.98
C VAL A 303 0.61 -14.27 -7.46
N LEU A 304 1.70 -13.73 -6.94
CA LEU A 304 1.81 -13.28 -5.54
C LEU A 304 1.28 -11.85 -5.43
N MET A 305 0.20 -11.68 -4.68
CA MET A 305 -0.43 -10.39 -4.40
C MET A 305 -0.02 -9.94 -3.00
N VAL A 306 0.92 -8.99 -2.93
CA VAL A 306 1.30 -8.31 -1.68
C VAL A 306 0.34 -7.16 -1.46
N HIS A 307 -0.22 -7.05 -0.26
CA HIS A 307 -1.15 -5.99 0.10
C HIS A 307 -0.74 -5.34 1.42
N ASN A 308 -0.65 -4.01 1.45
CA ASN A 308 -0.31 -3.23 2.63
C ASN A 308 -1.36 -2.16 2.90
N SER A 309 -1.79 -2.07 4.15
CA SER A 309 -2.62 -0.97 4.64
C SER A 309 -2.02 -0.40 5.92
N CYS A 310 -1.48 0.82 5.85
CA CYS A 310 -0.65 1.36 6.92
C CYS A 310 -1.44 1.87 8.14
N ASN A 311 -2.70 2.30 7.97
CA ASN A 311 -3.43 3.02 9.01
C ASN A 311 -4.79 2.39 9.35
N VAL A 312 -5.55 1.96 8.35
CA VAL A 312 -6.90 1.37 8.54
C VAL A 312 -6.95 -0.08 8.08
N ASP A 313 -7.91 -0.83 8.61
CA ASP A 313 -8.11 -2.22 8.20
C ASP A 313 -8.61 -2.33 6.75
N SER A 314 -8.15 -3.37 6.06
CA SER A 314 -8.64 -3.79 4.74
C SER A 314 -9.11 -5.24 4.74
N ARG A 315 -9.99 -5.55 3.78
CA ARG A 315 -10.47 -6.93 3.53
C ARG A 315 -10.34 -7.28 2.04
N PRO A 316 -9.13 -7.58 1.55
CA PRO A 316 -8.94 -7.79 0.13
C PRO A 316 -9.65 -9.03 -0.38
N HIS A 317 -10.15 -8.94 -1.61
CA HIS A 317 -10.89 -9.99 -2.30
C HIS A 317 -10.65 -9.92 -3.80
N LEU A 318 -10.48 -11.07 -4.44
CA LEU A 318 -10.35 -11.21 -5.89
C LEU A 318 -11.67 -11.71 -6.49
N ILE A 319 -12.51 -10.80 -6.98
CA ILE A 319 -13.81 -11.15 -7.58
C ILE A 319 -13.60 -12.05 -8.79
N GLY A 320 -14.15 -13.25 -8.73
CA GLY A 320 -14.01 -14.30 -9.76
C GLY A 320 -12.87 -15.30 -9.49
N GLY A 321 -12.05 -15.04 -8.48
CA GLY A 321 -10.96 -15.92 -8.04
C GLY A 321 -10.98 -16.14 -6.53
N HIS A 322 -9.84 -16.54 -5.96
CA HIS A 322 -9.65 -16.82 -4.55
C HIS A 322 -8.21 -16.45 -4.13
N GLY A 323 -7.88 -16.64 -2.85
CA GLY A 323 -6.50 -16.82 -2.39
C GLY A 323 -6.25 -18.30 -2.12
N ASP A 324 -5.46 -18.95 -2.97
CA ASP A 324 -5.11 -20.36 -2.82
C ASP A 324 -4.25 -20.58 -1.57
N TYR A 325 -3.32 -19.65 -1.33
CA TYR A 325 -2.50 -19.56 -0.13
C TYR A 325 -2.46 -18.12 0.37
N VAL A 326 -2.81 -17.88 1.63
CA VAL A 326 -2.87 -16.54 2.21
C VAL A 326 -2.14 -16.47 3.54
N TRP A 327 -1.24 -15.50 3.66
CA TRP A 327 -0.55 -15.14 4.89
C TRP A 327 -1.04 -13.78 5.37
N GLU A 328 -1.86 -13.78 6.44
CA GLU A 328 -2.26 -12.57 7.16
C GLU A 328 -1.25 -12.15 8.25
N SER A 329 -0.19 -12.96 8.45
CA SER A 329 0.83 -12.79 9.49
C SER A 329 2.25 -13.07 8.93
N SER A 330 2.96 -14.05 9.49
CA SER A 330 4.33 -14.40 9.12
C SER A 330 4.36 -15.47 8.04
N PHE A 331 5.38 -15.44 7.18
CA PHE A 331 5.64 -16.52 6.23
C PHE A 331 6.14 -17.82 6.88
N THR A 332 6.43 -17.82 8.18
CA THR A 332 6.75 -19.05 8.92
C THR A 332 5.51 -19.78 9.43
N ASP A 333 4.35 -19.11 9.43
CA ASP A 333 3.08 -19.73 9.78
C ASP A 333 2.52 -20.46 8.54
N PRO A 334 1.81 -21.60 8.72
CA PRO A 334 1.09 -22.22 7.62
C PRO A 334 0.10 -21.23 6.98
N PRO A 335 0.08 -21.08 5.65
CA PRO A 335 -0.89 -20.23 4.99
C PRO A 335 -2.32 -20.74 5.21
N LEU A 336 -3.28 -19.83 5.28
CA LEU A 336 -4.68 -20.14 5.06
C LEU A 336 -4.87 -20.58 3.60
N THR A 337 -5.86 -21.42 3.32
CA THR A 337 -6.10 -21.95 1.96
C THR A 337 -7.55 -21.82 1.54
N GLY A 338 -7.78 -21.66 0.23
CA GLY A 338 -9.13 -21.56 -0.34
C GLY A 338 -9.92 -20.34 0.14
N MET A 339 -9.24 -19.23 0.41
CA MET A 339 -9.84 -18.03 1.00
C MET A 339 -10.63 -17.26 -0.06
N GLU A 340 -11.88 -16.89 0.24
CA GLU A 340 -12.64 -15.93 -0.57
C GLU A 340 -12.14 -14.49 -0.35
N THR A 341 -11.94 -14.12 0.92
CA THR A 341 -11.60 -12.77 1.37
C THR A 341 -10.71 -12.92 2.58
N TRP A 342 -9.64 -12.13 2.67
CA TRP A 342 -8.73 -12.14 3.81
C TRP A 342 -8.65 -10.78 4.47
N PHE A 343 -8.03 -10.71 5.64
CA PHE A 343 -7.97 -9.50 6.45
C PHE A 343 -6.54 -8.95 6.54
N VAL A 344 -6.41 -7.65 6.28
CA VAL A 344 -5.16 -6.91 6.50
C VAL A 344 -5.44 -5.88 7.58
N ARG A 345 -4.73 -6.00 8.70
CA ARG A 345 -4.84 -5.07 9.82
C ARG A 345 -4.24 -3.73 9.43
N GLY A 346 -4.82 -2.63 9.92
CA GLY A 346 -4.18 -1.32 9.87
C GLY A 346 -2.81 -1.38 10.54
N GLY A 347 -1.78 -0.94 9.82
CA GLY A 347 -0.38 -1.03 10.25
C GLY A 347 0.27 -2.36 9.92
N GLY A 348 -0.21 -3.07 8.89
CA GLY A 348 0.32 -4.35 8.49
C GLY A 348 0.26 -4.63 7.00
N GLY A 349 0.99 -5.67 6.60
CA GLY A 349 0.95 -6.26 5.27
C GLY A 349 0.49 -7.71 5.32
N ALA A 350 -0.04 -8.19 4.20
CA ALA A 350 -0.38 -9.57 3.96
C ALA A 350 0.04 -9.96 2.54
N ALA A 351 0.06 -11.26 2.27
CA ALA A 351 0.25 -11.78 0.92
C ALA A 351 -0.74 -12.89 0.60
N ALA A 352 -1.19 -12.95 -0.65
CA ALA A 352 -2.01 -14.02 -1.18
C ALA A 352 -1.43 -14.52 -2.50
N MET A 353 -1.37 -15.84 -2.69
CA MET A 353 -1.05 -16.46 -3.97
C MET A 353 -2.31 -17.03 -4.61
N TYR A 354 -2.42 -16.87 -5.92
CA TYR A 354 -3.50 -17.46 -6.70
C TYR A 354 -3.02 -17.86 -8.09
N THR A 355 -3.40 -19.05 -8.54
CA THR A 355 -3.21 -19.50 -9.92
C THR A 355 -4.49 -19.24 -10.71
N PHE A 356 -4.43 -18.38 -11.74
CA PHE A 356 -5.61 -18.04 -12.53
C PHE A 356 -6.15 -19.24 -13.32
N GLN A 357 -7.47 -19.48 -13.25
CA GLN A 357 -8.12 -20.64 -13.87
C GLN A 357 -9.12 -20.30 -14.99
N GLN A 358 -9.53 -19.03 -15.11
CA GLN A 358 -10.41 -18.55 -16.18
C GLN A 358 -9.85 -17.25 -16.78
N PRO A 359 -10.10 -16.99 -18.07
CA PRO A 359 -9.76 -15.72 -18.68
C PRO A 359 -10.83 -14.66 -18.36
N GLY A 360 -10.52 -13.40 -18.66
CA GLY A 360 -11.44 -12.28 -18.53
C GLY A 360 -10.97 -11.22 -17.54
N VAL A 361 -11.90 -10.38 -17.11
CA VAL A 361 -11.62 -9.29 -16.17
C VAL A 361 -11.95 -9.76 -14.76
N TYR A 362 -10.98 -9.63 -13.86
CA TYR A 362 -11.15 -9.81 -12.42
C TYR A 362 -11.03 -8.46 -11.73
N ALA A 363 -11.81 -8.25 -10.68
CA ALA A 363 -11.67 -7.08 -9.82
C ALA A 363 -11.02 -7.49 -8.50
N TYR A 364 -9.92 -6.83 -8.14
CA TYR A 364 -9.31 -6.91 -6.82
C TYR A 364 -9.79 -5.72 -6.00
N VAL A 365 -10.43 -5.97 -4.85
CA VAL A 365 -11.16 -4.92 -4.10
C VAL A 365 -10.89 -5.01 -2.61
N ASN A 366 -11.08 -3.89 -1.89
CA ASN A 366 -11.50 -3.95 -0.49
C ASN A 366 -12.98 -4.34 -0.45
N HIS A 367 -13.30 -5.49 0.13
CA HIS A 367 -14.66 -6.06 0.10
C HIS A 367 -15.63 -5.43 1.13
N ASN A 368 -15.27 -4.31 1.76
CA ASN A 368 -16.30 -3.33 2.07
C ASN A 368 -16.63 -2.63 0.75
N LEU A 369 -17.69 -3.08 0.09
CA LEU A 369 -18.00 -2.64 -1.28
C LEU A 369 -18.32 -1.15 -1.39
N ILE A 370 -18.63 -0.47 -0.28
CA ILE A 370 -18.72 1.00 -0.25
C ILE A 370 -17.33 1.60 -0.47
N ILE A 371 -16.31 1.08 0.22
CA ILE A 371 -14.91 1.47 0.03
C ILE A 371 -14.46 1.14 -1.40
N GLY A 372 -14.64 -0.11 -1.83
CA GLY A 372 -14.22 -0.56 -3.16
C GLY A 372 -14.85 0.24 -4.30
N ALA A 373 -16.18 0.37 -4.31
CA ALA A 373 -16.91 0.98 -5.42
C ALA A 373 -17.06 2.50 -5.33
N LEU A 374 -17.20 3.07 -4.13
CA LEU A 374 -17.49 4.50 -3.95
C LEU A 374 -16.29 5.32 -3.48
N LEU A 375 -15.32 4.72 -2.78
CA LEU A 375 -14.13 5.41 -2.27
C LEU A 375 -12.84 5.10 -3.04
N GLY A 376 -12.85 4.07 -3.91
CA GLY A 376 -11.85 3.86 -4.96
C GLY A 376 -10.88 2.69 -4.78
N ALA A 377 -11.07 1.83 -3.78
CA ALA A 377 -10.19 0.68 -3.52
C ALA A 377 -10.52 -0.50 -4.45
N THR A 378 -10.36 -0.28 -5.75
CA THR A 378 -10.59 -1.27 -6.81
C THR A 378 -9.43 -1.25 -7.81
N ALA A 379 -8.91 -2.43 -8.12
CA ALA A 379 -7.98 -2.70 -9.20
C ALA A 379 -8.57 -3.78 -10.12
N HIS A 380 -8.06 -3.88 -11.35
CA HIS A 380 -8.44 -4.92 -12.29
C HIS A 380 -7.24 -5.78 -12.68
N PHE A 381 -7.46 -7.08 -12.83
CA PHE A 381 -6.64 -7.94 -13.68
C PHE A 381 -7.38 -8.21 -14.99
N VAL A 382 -6.65 -8.18 -16.10
CA VAL A 382 -7.12 -8.69 -17.39
C VAL A 382 -6.31 -9.94 -17.70
N VAL A 383 -6.99 -11.08 -17.69
CA VAL A 383 -6.40 -12.41 -17.77
C VAL A 383 -6.67 -12.99 -19.15
N ASP A 384 -5.60 -13.34 -19.87
CA ASP A 384 -5.71 -13.98 -21.19
C ASP A 384 -5.75 -15.52 -21.04
N GLY A 385 -6.47 -16.21 -21.92
CA GLY A 385 -6.55 -17.67 -21.94
C GLY A 385 -7.87 -18.20 -22.51
N ASP A 386 -8.06 -19.51 -22.43
CA ASP A 386 -9.27 -20.19 -22.89
C ASP A 386 -10.27 -20.39 -21.74
N TRP A 387 -11.55 -20.17 -22.03
CA TRP A 387 -12.63 -20.38 -21.07
C TRP A 387 -12.86 -21.87 -20.80
N ASN A 388 -13.00 -22.23 -19.52
CA ASN A 388 -13.26 -23.61 -19.10
C ASN A 388 -14.71 -23.81 -18.61
N ASN A 389 -15.54 -24.46 -19.43
CA ASN A 389 -16.93 -24.77 -19.05
C ASN A 389 -17.06 -25.83 -17.95
N GLU A 390 -16.02 -26.62 -17.65
CA GLU A 390 -16.05 -27.54 -16.51
C GLU A 390 -16.06 -26.79 -15.17
N LEU A 391 -15.50 -25.57 -15.14
CA LEU A 391 -15.52 -24.71 -13.96
C LEU A 391 -16.78 -23.84 -13.91
N MET A 392 -17.18 -23.24 -15.04
CA MET A 392 -18.35 -22.37 -15.11
C MET A 392 -18.93 -22.31 -16.53
N GLU A 393 -20.23 -22.58 -16.68
CA GLU A 393 -20.93 -22.47 -17.96
C GLU A 393 -22.25 -21.71 -17.80
N GLN A 394 -22.55 -20.82 -18.75
CA GLN A 394 -23.89 -20.26 -18.89
C GLN A 394 -24.78 -21.25 -19.67
N VAL A 395 -25.45 -22.15 -18.96
CA VAL A 395 -26.34 -23.17 -19.57
C VAL A 395 -27.52 -22.53 -20.32
N VAL A 396 -28.05 -21.41 -19.81
CA VAL A 396 -29.09 -20.61 -20.48
C VAL A 396 -28.82 -19.14 -20.20
N ALA A 397 -28.80 -18.31 -21.24
CA ALA A 397 -28.69 -16.86 -21.10
C ALA A 397 -29.93 -16.25 -20.42
N PRO A 398 -29.82 -15.05 -19.79
CA PRO A 398 -30.95 -14.36 -19.20
C PRO A 398 -32.11 -14.23 -20.18
N ARG A 399 -33.28 -14.73 -19.78
CA ARG A 399 -34.51 -14.68 -20.56
C ARG A 399 -35.70 -14.33 -19.66
N PRO A 400 -36.74 -13.66 -20.18
CA PRO A 400 -37.99 -13.51 -19.46
C PRO A 400 -38.58 -14.87 -19.06
N PHE A 401 -39.26 -14.93 -17.93
CA PHE A 401 -40.10 -16.07 -17.55
C PHE A 401 -41.51 -15.56 -17.24
N GLU A 402 -42.53 -16.32 -17.64
CA GLU A 402 -43.91 -16.09 -17.20
C GLU A 402 -44.07 -16.69 -15.80
N ALA A 403 -44.68 -15.92 -14.89
CA ALA A 403 -44.84 -16.26 -13.47
C ALA A 403 -46.00 -17.23 -13.22
#